data_AF-A0A453I6D8-F1
#
_entry.id   AF-A0A453I6D8-F1
#
_cell.length_a   1.000
_cell.length_b   1.000
_cell.length_c   1.000
_cell.angle_alpha   90.00
_cell.angle_beta   90.00
_cell.angle_gamma   90.00
#
_symmetry.space_group_name_H-M   'P 1'
#
loop_
_entity.id
_entity.type
_entity.pdbx_description
1 polymer ?
#
loop_
_entity_poly.entity_id
_entity_poly.type
_entity_poly.pdbx_seq_one_letter_code
_entity_poly.pdbx_strand_id
1 'polypeptide(L)'
;MVDLMVDSAQTLLESWEARVDKSGGTLDIKIDDDIRAYSADVISRTCFGSSYVKGKKIFLKLRELQKAVSKPNVLAEMTGLRLKKCSSKCRNSHNSPFSSVKEHRLRSSFCRFFPTKKNRQAWGLHKQVHRLILEIVKESGEDKNLLRAILHSASSSKLGLREAENFIVDNCKSIYFAGYESTAVTAAWCLMLLGLHPEWQDRVRQEVLDVCGGRPLDSQSLQNMKNVCYICSPIFRS
;
A
#
# COMPACT_ATOMS: atom_id res chain seq x y z
N MET A 1 3.26 -5.10 17.00
CA MET A 1 2.90 -4.29 15.79
C MET A 1 3.31 -2.85 15.99
N VAL A 2 2.94 -2.22 17.12
CA VAL A 2 3.38 -0.85 17.46
C VAL A 2 4.91 -0.73 17.42
N ASP A 3 5.65 -1.69 17.98
CA ASP A 3 7.13 -1.66 17.95
C ASP A 3 7.69 -1.60 16.52
N LEU A 4 7.11 -2.37 15.59
CA LEU A 4 7.50 -2.34 14.17
C LEU A 4 7.22 -0.97 13.52
N MET A 5 6.13 -0.31 13.93
CA MET A 5 5.79 1.04 13.45
C MET A 5 6.73 2.09 14.01
N VAL A 6 7.14 1.94 15.27
CA VAL A 6 8.12 2.80 15.94
C VAL A 6 9.49 2.64 15.28
N ASP A 7 9.95 1.41 15.04
CA ASP A 7 11.22 1.14 14.35
C ASP A 7 11.26 1.79 12.95
N SER A 8 10.17 1.65 12.19
CA SER A 8 10.03 2.29 10.89
C SER A 8 10.07 3.82 10.98
N ALA A 9 9.47 4.40 12.03
CA ALA A 9 9.39 5.84 12.22
C ALA A 9 10.75 6.39 12.64
N GLN A 10 11.47 5.66 13.49
CA GLN A 10 12.82 5.99 13.91
C GLN A 10 13.77 6.12 12.72
N THR A 11 13.74 5.17 11.77
CA THR A 11 14.55 5.26 10.53
C THR A 11 14.21 6.51 9.69
N LEU A 12 12.94 6.92 9.66
CA LEU A 12 12.51 8.13 8.96
C LEU A 12 13.05 9.39 9.66
N LEU A 13 12.90 9.47 10.98
CA LEU A 13 13.32 10.61 11.79
C LEU A 13 14.84 10.80 11.74
N GLU A 14 15.62 9.72 11.88
CA GLU A 14 17.07 9.75 11.71
C GLU A 14 17.49 10.30 10.34
N SER A 15 16.74 9.96 9.28
CA SER A 15 16.96 10.52 7.94
C SER A 15 16.63 12.01 7.85
N TRP A 16 15.62 12.49 8.59
CA TRP A 16 15.24 13.91 8.63
C TRP A 16 16.27 14.71 9.43
N GLU A 17 16.64 14.24 10.62
CA GLU A 17 17.66 14.86 11.48
C GLU A 17 18.99 15.02 10.74
N ALA A 18 19.49 13.96 10.11
CA ALA A 18 20.74 14.02 9.34
C ALA A 18 20.70 15.05 8.18
N ARG A 19 19.53 15.28 7.57
CA ARG A 19 19.34 16.30 6.53
C ARG A 19 19.32 17.71 7.11
N VAL A 20 18.69 17.89 8.26
CA VAL A 20 18.62 19.17 8.98
C VAL A 20 20.00 19.58 9.47
N ASP A 21 20.75 18.66 10.08
CA ASP A 21 22.11 18.91 10.57
C ASP A 21 23.05 19.34 9.44
N LYS A 22 22.96 18.67 8.29
CA LYS A 22 23.73 19.01 7.10
C LYS A 22 23.41 20.41 6.55
N SER A 23 22.20 20.90 6.80
CA SER A 23 21.71 22.18 6.26
C SER A 23 21.91 23.35 7.23
N GLY A 24 22.52 23.14 8.40
CA GLY A 24 22.75 24.18 9.38
C GLY A 24 21.54 24.48 10.28
N GLY A 25 20.63 23.51 10.46
CA GLY A 25 19.59 23.53 11.50
C GLY A 25 18.16 23.81 11.05
N THR A 26 17.93 24.39 9.87
CA THR A 26 16.57 24.55 9.31
C THR A 26 16.56 24.18 7.84
N LEU A 27 15.59 23.35 7.44
CA LEU A 27 15.48 22.82 6.09
C LEU A 27 14.00 22.63 5.71
N ASP A 28 13.64 23.05 4.51
CA ASP A 28 12.35 22.70 3.91
C ASP A 28 12.38 21.25 3.40
N ILE A 29 11.52 20.40 3.97
CA ILE A 29 11.45 18.98 3.64
C ILE A 29 10.18 18.68 2.85
N LYS A 30 10.36 18.11 1.65
CA LYS A 30 9.25 17.51 0.89
C LYS A 30 8.91 16.14 1.45
N ILE A 31 7.83 16.04 2.22
CA ILE A 31 7.47 14.83 2.98
C ILE A 31 6.81 13.70 2.16
N ASP A 32 6.35 13.99 0.94
CA ASP A 32 5.52 13.08 0.13
C ASP A 32 6.12 11.68 -0.09
N ASP A 33 7.34 11.60 -0.59
CA ASP A 33 7.98 10.31 -0.89
C ASP A 33 8.47 9.63 0.40
N ASP A 34 8.87 10.43 1.38
CA ASP A 34 9.33 10.01 2.70
C ASP A 34 8.22 9.29 3.49
N ILE A 35 7.02 9.90 3.55
CA ILE A 35 5.87 9.33 4.25
C ILE A 35 5.30 8.11 3.51
N ARG A 36 5.34 8.10 2.17
CA ARG A 36 5.02 6.90 1.39
C ARG A 36 6.02 5.77 1.65
N ALA A 37 7.31 6.07 1.74
CA ALA A 37 8.35 5.09 2.06
C ALA A 37 8.21 4.55 3.50
N TYR A 38 7.84 5.41 4.46
CA TYR A 38 7.51 5.00 5.82
C TYR A 38 6.32 4.04 5.85
N SER A 39 5.20 4.41 5.23
CA SER A 39 4.02 3.54 5.15
C SER A 39 4.32 2.21 4.45
N ALA A 40 5.15 2.25 3.39
CA ALA A 40 5.67 1.07 2.71
C ALA A 40 6.48 0.15 3.62
N ASP A 41 7.33 0.71 4.48
CA ASP A 41 8.13 -0.05 5.43
C ASP A 41 7.24 -0.71 6.49
N VAL A 42 6.34 0.05 7.09
CA VAL A 42 5.38 -0.44 8.10
C VAL A 42 4.56 -1.61 7.55
N ILE A 43 3.95 -1.45 6.37
CA ILE A 43 3.15 -2.53 5.77
C ILE A 43 4.02 -3.73 5.40
N SER A 44 5.27 -3.52 4.97
CA SER A 44 6.18 -4.62 4.64
C SER A 44 6.59 -5.41 5.86
N ARG A 45 6.94 -4.75 6.97
CA ARG A 45 7.31 -5.40 8.24
C ARG A 45 6.14 -6.17 8.83
N THR A 46 4.95 -5.58 8.84
CA THR A 46 3.75 -6.22 9.37
C THR A 46 3.26 -7.38 8.51
N CYS A 47 3.34 -7.27 7.18
CA CYS A 47 2.85 -8.33 6.28
C CYS A 47 3.83 -9.48 6.12
N PHE A 48 5.13 -9.18 6.00
CA PHE A 48 6.15 -10.15 5.59
C PHE A 48 7.18 -10.49 6.68
N GLY A 49 7.08 -9.90 7.88
CA GLY A 49 7.95 -10.23 9.03
C GLY A 49 9.44 -10.09 8.69
N SER A 50 10.21 -11.13 8.97
CA SER A 50 11.66 -11.21 8.65
C SER A 50 11.99 -10.96 7.16
N SER A 51 11.04 -11.24 6.26
CA SER A 51 11.19 -11.04 4.81
C SER A 51 10.80 -9.64 4.32
N TYR A 52 10.65 -8.65 5.22
CA TYR A 52 10.21 -7.29 4.88
C TYR A 52 11.08 -6.59 3.82
N VAL A 53 12.38 -6.90 3.73
CA VAL A 53 13.27 -6.35 2.70
C VAL A 53 12.82 -6.78 1.29
N LYS A 54 12.38 -8.04 1.13
CA LYS A 54 11.76 -8.51 -0.12
C LYS A 54 10.36 -7.93 -0.29
N GLY A 55 9.61 -7.76 0.81
CA GLY A 55 8.36 -7.01 0.86
C GLY A 55 8.47 -5.61 0.25
N LYS A 56 9.51 -4.84 0.61
CA LYS A 56 9.81 -3.53 0.01
C LYS A 56 10.05 -3.60 -1.50
N LYS A 57 10.69 -4.67 -1.99
CA LYS A 57 10.88 -4.87 -3.44
C LYS A 57 9.56 -5.14 -4.15
N ILE A 58 8.66 -5.92 -3.54
CA ILE A 58 7.29 -6.11 -4.04
C ILE A 58 6.57 -4.76 -4.09
N PHE A 59 6.72 -3.95 -3.04
CA PHE A 59 6.13 -2.61 -2.97
C PHE A 59 6.54 -1.75 -4.15
N LEU A 60 7.84 -1.63 -4.42
CA LEU A 60 8.34 -0.80 -5.52
C LEU A 60 7.75 -1.26 -6.86
N LYS A 61 7.67 -2.57 -7.09
CA LYS A 61 7.09 -3.11 -8.33
C LYS A 61 5.58 -2.89 -8.44
N LEU A 62 4.84 -2.93 -7.33
CA LEU A 62 3.41 -2.65 -7.32
C LEU A 62 3.11 -1.17 -7.59
N ARG A 63 3.90 -0.24 -7.05
CA ARG A 63 3.81 1.19 -7.37
C ARG A 63 4.08 1.44 -8.86
N GLU A 64 5.12 0.82 -9.42
CA GLU A 64 5.41 0.90 -10.85
C GLU A 64 4.29 0.29 -11.70
N LEU A 65 3.68 -0.81 -11.24
CA LEU A 65 2.53 -1.41 -11.90
C LEU A 65 1.33 -0.45 -11.89
N GLN A 66 1.02 0.17 -10.74
CA GLN A 66 -0.04 1.16 -10.60
C GLN A 66 0.18 2.35 -11.55
N LYS A 67 1.39 2.89 -11.61
CA LYS A 67 1.76 3.97 -12.54
C LYS A 67 1.63 3.55 -14.01
N ALA A 68 1.96 2.31 -14.34
CA ALA A 68 1.85 1.80 -15.70
C ALA A 68 0.40 1.64 -16.15
N VAL A 69 -0.49 1.19 -15.24
CA VAL A 69 -1.92 0.96 -15.55
C VAL A 69 -2.77 2.23 -15.41
N SER A 70 -2.34 3.24 -14.66
CA SER A 70 -3.07 4.51 -14.48
C SER A 70 -2.90 5.47 -15.65
N LYS A 71 -1.80 5.38 -16.41
CA LYS A 71 -1.55 6.24 -17.57
C LYS A 71 -2.55 5.91 -18.69
N PRO A 72 -3.37 6.88 -19.16
CA PRO A 72 -4.30 6.63 -20.24
C PRO A 72 -3.58 6.09 -21.49
N ASN A 73 -4.22 5.12 -22.17
CA ASN A 73 -3.74 4.65 -23.46
C ASN A 73 -4.14 5.69 -24.50
N VAL A 74 -3.28 6.70 -24.69
CA VAL A 74 -3.43 7.79 -25.68
C VAL A 74 -3.80 7.28 -27.08
N LEU A 75 -3.31 6.09 -27.44
CA LEU A 75 -3.64 5.41 -28.71
C LEU A 75 -5.12 5.00 -28.86
N ALA A 76 -5.82 4.74 -27.75
CA ALA A 76 -7.25 4.40 -27.76
C ALA A 76 -8.16 5.64 -27.84
N GLU A 77 -7.67 6.81 -27.41
CA GLU A 77 -8.41 8.08 -27.48
C GLU A 77 -8.23 8.76 -28.84
N MET A 78 -7.04 8.72 -29.43
CA MET A 78 -6.73 9.46 -30.66
C MET A 78 -7.21 8.83 -31.96
N THR A 79 -7.47 7.52 -32.00
CA THR A 79 -7.61 6.82 -33.30
C THR A 79 -9.04 6.55 -33.75
N GLY A 80 -10.06 6.87 -32.95
CA GLY A 80 -11.45 6.52 -33.30
C GLY A 80 -11.62 5.05 -33.69
N LEU A 81 -10.69 4.17 -33.27
CA LEU A 81 -10.60 2.80 -33.73
C LEU A 81 -11.85 2.08 -33.22
N ARG A 82 -12.80 1.88 -34.14
CA ARG A 82 -13.93 0.98 -34.01
C ARG A 82 -13.35 -0.43 -33.93
N LEU A 83 -12.87 -0.82 -32.74
CA LEU A 83 -12.37 -2.16 -32.49
C LEU A 83 -13.50 -3.13 -32.81
N LYS A 84 -13.35 -3.84 -33.93
CA LYS A 84 -14.29 -4.88 -34.37
C LYS A 84 -14.48 -5.85 -33.21
N LYS A 85 -15.74 -6.15 -32.88
CA LYS A 85 -16.11 -7.25 -31.97
C LYS A 85 -15.31 -8.47 -32.39
N CYS A 86 -14.38 -8.92 -31.56
CA CYS A 86 -13.77 -10.23 -31.76
C CYS A 86 -14.78 -11.26 -31.27
N SER A 87 -15.61 -11.73 -32.20
CA SER A 87 -16.47 -12.90 -32.00
C SER A 87 -15.60 -14.14 -32.13
N SER A 88 -15.23 -14.75 -31.01
CA SER A 88 -15.25 -16.21 -30.80
C SER A 88 -14.38 -16.61 -29.59
N LYS A 89 -14.99 -17.38 -28.67
CA LYS A 89 -14.37 -18.10 -27.54
C LYS A 89 -13.89 -17.29 -26.32
N CYS A 90 -14.79 -16.52 -25.71
CA CYS A 90 -14.80 -16.42 -24.25
C CYS A 90 -16.18 -16.89 -23.78
N ARG A 91 -16.33 -18.21 -23.64
CA ARG A 91 -17.56 -18.86 -23.15
C ARG A 91 -17.35 -19.21 -21.67
N ASN A 92 -18.03 -18.45 -20.83
CA ASN A 92 -18.59 -18.71 -19.48
C ASN A 92 -17.76 -19.42 -18.40
N SER A 93 -17.63 -18.74 -17.26
CA SER A 93 -18.04 -19.29 -15.96
C SER A 93 -18.77 -18.21 -15.15
N HIS A 94 -20.03 -18.49 -14.85
CA HIS A 94 -21.02 -17.79 -14.02
C HIS A 94 -20.65 -17.90 -12.52
N ASN A 95 -21.05 -17.11 -11.52
CA ASN A 95 -22.17 -16.19 -11.28
C ASN A 95 -21.76 -15.21 -10.16
N SER A 96 -22.08 -13.92 -10.25
CA SER A 96 -22.31 -13.09 -9.06
C SER A 96 -23.52 -12.17 -9.26
N PRO A 97 -24.34 -11.94 -8.21
CA PRO A 97 -25.68 -11.39 -8.34
C PRO A 97 -25.68 -9.86 -8.19
N PHE A 98 -25.10 -9.13 -9.14
CA PHE A 98 -25.25 -7.67 -9.16
C PHE A 98 -25.42 -7.15 -10.60
N SER A 99 -26.62 -7.32 -11.13
CA SER A 99 -27.04 -6.87 -12.45
C SER A 99 -27.74 -5.52 -12.36
N SER A 100 -27.01 -4.41 -12.24
CA SER A 100 -27.46 -3.09 -12.75
C SER A 100 -26.38 -1.99 -12.72
N VAL A 101 -25.25 -2.18 -13.41
CA VAL A 101 -24.38 -1.05 -13.83
C VAL A 101 -23.74 -1.43 -15.17
N LYS A 102 -24.52 -1.40 -16.25
CA LYS A 102 -24.04 -1.72 -17.60
C LYS A 102 -24.36 -0.54 -18.51
N GLU A 103 -23.37 0.33 -18.78
CA GLU A 103 -23.06 0.74 -20.17
C GLU A 103 -21.88 1.69 -20.35
N HIS A 104 -21.42 2.44 -19.33
CA HIS A 104 -20.30 3.38 -19.53
C HIS A 104 -18.89 2.87 -19.16
N ARG A 105 -18.76 1.64 -18.62
CA ARG A 105 -17.47 1.08 -18.13
C ARG A 105 -16.85 -0.02 -19.01
N LEU A 106 -17.43 -0.30 -20.18
CA LEU A 106 -17.02 -1.45 -21.01
C LEU A 106 -15.91 -1.12 -22.04
N ARG A 107 -15.54 0.15 -22.24
CA ARG A 107 -14.38 0.50 -23.09
C ARG A 107 -13.01 0.22 -22.45
N SER A 108 -12.91 0.13 -21.12
CA SER A 108 -11.61 0.02 -20.41
C SER A 108 -11.11 -1.42 -20.21
N SER A 109 -11.98 -2.42 -20.36
CA SER A 109 -11.64 -3.81 -20.02
C SER A 109 -10.91 -4.56 -21.14
N PHE A 110 -11.19 -4.27 -22.40
CA PHE A 110 -10.63 -5.02 -23.53
C PHE A 110 -9.20 -4.58 -23.91
N CYS A 111 -8.88 -3.30 -23.74
CA CYS A 111 -7.56 -2.74 -24.08
C CYS A 111 -6.43 -3.23 -23.18
N ARG A 112 -6.72 -3.89 -22.04
CA ARG A 112 -5.70 -4.44 -21.11
C ARG A 112 -5.03 -5.71 -21.64
N PHE A 113 -5.66 -6.40 -22.60
CA PHE A 113 -5.17 -7.63 -23.21
C PHE A 113 -4.38 -7.38 -24.50
N PHE A 114 -4.40 -6.16 -25.03
CA PHE A 114 -3.68 -5.83 -26.25
C PHE A 114 -2.17 -5.74 -25.98
N PRO A 115 -1.28 -6.31 -26.82
CA PRO A 115 0.16 -6.36 -26.53
C PRO A 115 0.89 -5.04 -26.82
N THR A 116 0.41 -3.93 -26.26
CA THR A 116 1.09 -2.62 -26.29
C THR A 116 2.35 -2.66 -25.42
N LYS A 117 3.30 -1.73 -25.65
CA LYS A 117 4.50 -1.60 -24.80
C LYS A 117 4.12 -1.43 -23.30
N LYS A 118 3.09 -0.63 -23.01
CA LYS A 118 2.57 -0.41 -21.66
C LYS A 118 1.99 -1.68 -21.03
N ASN A 119 1.15 -2.41 -21.77
CA ASN A 119 0.56 -3.65 -21.24
C ASN A 119 1.61 -4.75 -21.07
N ARG A 120 2.60 -4.85 -21.96
CA ARG A 120 3.74 -5.77 -21.80
C ARG A 120 4.54 -5.43 -20.54
N GLN A 121 4.79 -4.15 -20.27
CA GLN A 121 5.44 -3.71 -19.02
C GLN A 121 4.60 -4.10 -17.80
N ALA A 122 3.29 -3.83 -17.82
CA ALA A 122 2.38 -4.19 -16.74
C ALA A 122 2.33 -5.71 -16.50
N TRP A 123 2.27 -6.53 -17.54
CA TRP A 123 2.33 -8.00 -17.42
C TRP A 123 3.68 -8.47 -16.86
N GLY A 124 4.78 -7.86 -17.29
CA GLY A 124 6.12 -8.14 -16.77
C GLY A 124 6.26 -7.82 -15.28
N LEU A 125 5.71 -6.69 -14.84
CA LEU A 125 5.65 -6.30 -13.43
C LEU A 125 4.76 -7.24 -12.62
N HIS A 126 3.58 -7.60 -13.14
CA HIS A 126 2.69 -8.56 -12.50
C HIS A 126 3.36 -9.92 -12.29
N LYS A 127 4.09 -10.43 -13.29
CA LYS A 127 4.84 -11.69 -13.19
C LYS A 127 5.95 -11.62 -12.14
N GLN A 128 6.65 -10.49 -12.04
CA GLN A 128 7.70 -10.30 -11.04
C GLN A 128 7.13 -10.21 -9.62
N VAL A 129 6.02 -9.49 -9.43
CA VAL A 129 5.31 -9.42 -8.14
C VAL A 129 4.86 -10.80 -7.69
N HIS A 130 4.20 -11.55 -8.59
CA HIS A 130 3.74 -12.90 -8.29
C HIS A 130 4.91 -13.81 -7.88
N ARG A 131 6.03 -13.78 -8.61
CA ARG A 131 7.23 -14.55 -8.27
C ARG A 131 7.79 -14.18 -6.89
N LEU A 132 7.98 -12.89 -6.62
CA LEU A 132 8.55 -12.43 -5.34
C LEU A 132 7.67 -12.81 -4.15
N ILE A 133 6.34 -12.71 -4.28
CA ILE A 133 5.42 -13.13 -3.21
C ILE A 133 5.59 -14.63 -2.94
N LEU A 134 5.62 -15.47 -3.98
CA LEU A 134 5.81 -16.90 -3.81
C LEU A 134 7.19 -17.28 -3.27
N GLU A 135 8.25 -16.52 -3.61
CA GLU A 135 9.57 -16.68 -2.99
C GLU A 135 9.51 -16.40 -1.48
N ILE A 136 8.86 -15.30 -1.07
CA ILE A 136 8.68 -15.00 0.36
C ILE A 136 7.85 -16.09 1.05
N VAL A 137 6.79 -16.60 0.41
CA VAL A 137 5.96 -17.69 0.96
C VAL A 137 6.80 -18.94 1.22
N LYS A 138 7.73 -19.30 0.32
CA LYS A 138 8.59 -20.48 0.47
C LYS A 138 9.64 -20.32 1.57
N GLU A 139 10.08 -19.10 1.80
CA GLU A 139 11.10 -18.77 2.81
C GLU A 139 10.50 -18.41 4.16
N SER A 140 9.19 -18.15 4.22
CA SER A 140 8.48 -17.79 5.43
C SER A 140 8.59 -18.92 6.45
N GLY A 141 9.42 -18.73 7.46
CA GLY A 141 9.54 -19.62 8.62
C GLY A 141 8.37 -19.48 9.60
N GLU A 142 8.66 -19.56 10.90
CA GLU A 142 7.70 -19.52 12.02
C GLU A 142 7.09 -18.13 12.33
N ASP A 143 7.30 -17.12 11.49
CA ASP A 143 6.83 -15.76 11.77
C ASP A 143 5.29 -15.70 11.86
N LYS A 144 4.75 -15.23 12.99
CA LYS A 144 3.32 -14.92 13.14
C LYS A 144 3.00 -13.59 12.46
N ASN A 145 2.84 -13.62 11.13
CA ASN A 145 2.52 -12.45 10.32
C ASN A 145 1.25 -12.66 9.48
N LEU A 146 0.81 -11.59 8.79
CA LEU A 146 -0.39 -11.63 7.95
C LEU A 146 -0.27 -12.62 6.80
N LEU A 147 0.93 -12.79 6.23
CA LEU A 147 1.17 -13.80 5.19
C LEU A 147 0.91 -15.21 5.72
N ARG A 148 1.32 -15.54 6.95
CA ARG A 148 1.05 -16.84 7.58
C ARG A 148 -0.45 -17.06 7.82
N ALA A 149 -1.19 -16.02 8.20
CA ALA A 149 -2.65 -16.10 8.33
C ALA A 149 -3.33 -16.40 6.97
N ILE A 150 -2.88 -15.75 5.89
CA ILE A 150 -3.36 -16.01 4.53
C ILE A 150 -2.99 -17.43 4.09
N LEU A 151 -1.77 -17.89 4.37
CA LEU A 151 -1.32 -19.25 4.07
C LEU A 151 -2.16 -20.30 4.79
N HIS A 152 -2.41 -20.10 6.09
CA HIS A 152 -3.26 -20.99 6.88
C HIS A 152 -4.69 -21.05 6.32
N SER A 153 -5.25 -19.91 5.92
CA SER A 153 -6.57 -19.85 5.26
C SER A 153 -6.59 -20.59 3.93
N ALA A 154 -5.56 -20.41 3.10
CA ALA A 154 -5.41 -21.10 1.83
C ALA A 154 -5.29 -22.63 2.02
N SER A 155 -4.49 -23.08 2.99
CA SER A 155 -4.33 -24.51 3.31
C SER A 155 -5.57 -25.15 3.95
N SER A 156 -6.37 -24.37 4.68
CA SER A 156 -7.65 -24.83 5.26
C SER A 156 -8.75 -24.99 4.21
N SER A 157 -8.61 -24.29 3.07
CA SER A 157 -9.54 -24.39 1.95
C SER A 157 -9.18 -25.57 1.03
N LYS A 158 -10.19 -26.23 0.44
CA LYS A 158 -10.00 -27.32 -0.54
C LYS A 158 -9.61 -26.77 -1.93
N LEU A 159 -8.66 -25.83 -1.99
CA LEU A 159 -8.19 -25.24 -3.24
C LEU A 159 -7.11 -26.12 -3.88
N GLY A 160 -7.08 -26.12 -5.22
CA GLY A 160 -5.93 -26.61 -5.96
C GLY A 160 -4.70 -25.72 -5.73
N LEU A 161 -3.50 -26.24 -6.01
CA LEU A 161 -2.24 -25.54 -5.77
C LEU A 161 -2.20 -24.16 -6.44
N ARG A 162 -2.64 -24.08 -7.69
CA ARG A 162 -2.60 -22.84 -8.48
C ARG A 162 -3.63 -21.82 -7.99
N GLU A 163 -4.80 -22.28 -7.56
CA GLU A 163 -5.83 -21.44 -6.96
C GLU A 163 -5.37 -20.88 -5.61
N ALA A 164 -4.70 -21.70 -4.79
CA ALA A 164 -4.11 -21.26 -3.53
C ALA A 164 -3.00 -20.21 -3.74
N GLU A 165 -2.09 -20.42 -4.68
CA GLU A 165 -1.04 -19.44 -5.03
C GLU A 165 -1.65 -18.10 -5.49
N ASN A 166 -2.66 -18.14 -6.37
CA ASN A 166 -3.36 -16.92 -6.81
C ASN A 166 -4.07 -16.23 -5.65
N PHE A 167 -4.73 -16.99 -4.77
CA PHE A 167 -5.40 -16.45 -3.59
C PHE A 167 -4.41 -15.72 -2.68
N ILE A 168 -3.24 -16.30 -2.39
CA ILE A 168 -2.21 -15.66 -1.56
C ILE A 168 -1.73 -14.37 -2.21
N VAL A 169 -1.38 -14.44 -3.49
CA VAL A 169 -0.86 -13.29 -4.24
C VAL A 169 -1.86 -12.15 -4.31
N ASP A 170 -3.14 -12.44 -4.55
CA ASP A 170 -4.17 -11.42 -4.67
C ASP A 170 -4.53 -10.79 -3.32
N ASN A 171 -4.52 -11.55 -2.22
CA ASN A 171 -4.65 -10.98 -0.87
C ASN A 171 -3.49 -10.02 -0.57
N CYS A 172 -2.24 -10.43 -0.83
CA CYS A 172 -1.07 -9.56 -0.63
C CYS A 172 -1.16 -8.26 -1.44
N LYS A 173 -1.60 -8.33 -2.70
CA LYS A 173 -1.84 -7.13 -3.53
C LYS A 173 -2.96 -6.25 -2.98
N SER A 174 -4.05 -6.86 -2.50
CA SER A 174 -5.20 -6.12 -1.98
C SER A 174 -4.84 -5.32 -0.73
N ILE A 175 -4.20 -5.99 0.24
CA ILE A 175 -3.70 -5.35 1.48
C ILE A 175 -2.76 -4.20 1.15
N TYR A 176 -1.86 -4.43 0.19
CA TYR A 176 -0.96 -3.40 -0.31
C TYR A 176 -1.72 -2.18 -0.82
N PHE A 177 -2.57 -2.36 -1.83
CA PHE A 177 -3.26 -1.24 -2.49
C PHE A 177 -4.17 -0.48 -1.53
N ALA A 178 -4.76 -1.16 -0.55
CA ALA A 178 -5.60 -0.53 0.46
C ALA A 178 -4.80 0.29 1.48
N GLY A 179 -3.63 -0.20 1.90
CA GLY A 179 -2.98 0.27 3.12
C GLY A 179 -2.01 1.44 2.95
N TYR A 180 -1.21 1.50 1.88
CA TYR A 180 -0.05 2.39 1.90
C TYR A 180 -0.31 3.82 1.39
N GLU A 181 -1.04 3.99 0.26
CA GLU A 181 -1.29 5.35 -0.27
C GLU A 181 -2.24 6.11 0.65
N SER A 182 -3.31 5.46 1.13
CA SER A 182 -4.29 6.07 2.03
C SER A 182 -3.63 6.54 3.32
N THR A 183 -2.85 5.67 3.98
CA THR A 183 -2.12 6.01 5.20
C THR A 183 -1.11 7.13 4.97
N ALA A 184 -0.37 7.09 3.85
CA ALA A 184 0.61 8.11 3.54
C ALA A 184 -0.03 9.48 3.29
N VAL A 185 -1.15 9.51 2.56
CA VAL A 185 -1.92 10.74 2.31
C VAL A 185 -2.46 11.28 3.63
N THR A 186 -3.08 10.43 4.47
CA THR A 186 -3.59 10.86 5.78
C THR A 186 -2.48 11.45 6.65
N ALA A 187 -1.34 10.77 6.76
CA ALA A 187 -0.22 11.27 7.55
C ALA A 187 0.33 12.60 7.00
N ALA A 188 0.42 12.77 5.68
CA ALA A 188 0.84 14.02 5.07
C ALA A 188 -0.13 15.18 5.39
N TRP A 189 -1.44 14.94 5.32
CA TRP A 189 -2.45 15.92 5.73
C TRP A 189 -2.37 16.25 7.22
N CYS A 190 -2.19 15.25 8.10
CA CYS A 190 -2.00 15.48 9.54
C CYS A 190 -0.79 16.39 9.81
N LEU A 191 0.36 16.09 9.19
CA LEU A 191 1.58 16.89 9.34
C LEU A 191 1.40 18.32 8.84
N MET A 192 0.72 18.49 7.70
CA MET A 192 0.39 19.81 7.17
C MET A 192 -0.51 20.60 8.12
N LEU A 193 -1.59 19.98 8.63
CA LEU A 193 -2.51 20.63 9.59
C LEU A 193 -1.77 21.00 10.88
N LEU A 194 -0.92 20.13 11.41
CA LEU A 194 -0.10 20.42 12.58
C LEU A 194 0.87 21.60 12.35
N GLY A 195 1.43 21.72 11.13
CA GLY A 195 2.29 22.85 10.76
C GLY A 195 1.54 24.17 10.65
N LEU A 196 0.25 24.14 10.28
CA LEU A 196 -0.61 25.33 10.17
C LEU A 196 -1.25 25.75 11.50
N HIS A 197 -1.27 24.86 12.49
CA HIS A 197 -1.94 25.05 13.78
C HIS A 197 -0.99 24.77 14.96
N PRO A 198 -0.07 25.69 15.29
CA PRO A 198 0.91 25.52 16.37
C PRO A 198 0.28 25.17 17.72
N GLU A 199 -0.89 25.73 18.02
CA GLU A 199 -1.64 25.45 19.24
C GLU A 199 -2.03 23.97 19.37
N TRP A 200 -2.32 23.30 18.25
CA TRP A 200 -2.60 21.87 18.21
C TRP A 200 -1.32 21.05 18.24
N GLN A 201 -0.25 21.55 17.63
CA GLN A 201 1.08 20.93 17.70
C GLN A 201 1.58 20.85 19.15
N ASP A 202 1.44 21.92 19.92
CA ASP A 202 1.86 21.96 21.32
C ASP A 202 0.98 21.07 22.22
N ARG A 203 -0.33 21.04 21.97
CA ARG A 203 -1.25 20.12 22.67
C ARG A 203 -0.88 18.66 22.44
N VAL A 204 -0.54 18.29 21.21
CA VAL A 204 -0.13 16.92 20.89
C VAL A 204 1.22 16.60 21.53
N ARG A 205 2.19 17.52 21.51
CA ARG A 205 3.47 17.33 22.20
C ARG A 205 3.28 17.11 23.69
N GLN A 206 2.43 17.92 24.33
CA GLN A 206 2.12 17.77 25.75
C GLN A 206 1.44 16.43 26.03
N GLU A 207 0.47 16.01 25.21
CA GLU A 207 -0.17 14.70 25.35
C GLU A 207 0.86 13.56 25.26
N VAL A 208 1.80 13.63 24.32
CA VAL A 208 2.87 12.62 24.20
C VAL A 208 3.74 12.59 25.47
N LEU A 209 4.11 13.74 26.02
CA LEU A 209 4.88 13.81 27.27
C LEU A 209 4.11 13.20 28.45
N ASP A 210 2.83 13.54 28.59
CA ASP A 210 1.98 13.07 29.69
C ASP A 210 1.71 11.56 29.61
N VAL A 211 1.50 11.03 28.40
CA VAL A 211 1.11 9.62 28.17
C VAL A 211 2.32 8.69 28.11
N CYS A 212 3.40 9.11 27.44
CA CYS A 212 4.60 8.28 27.28
C CYS A 212 5.61 8.47 28.41
N GLY A 213 5.67 9.65 29.05
CA GLY A 213 6.61 9.93 30.13
C GLY A 213 8.08 9.74 29.73
N GLY A 214 8.43 10.02 28.46
CA GLY A 214 9.76 9.80 27.90
C GLY A 214 10.09 8.35 27.53
N ARG A 215 9.18 7.39 27.75
CA ARG A 215 9.34 6.01 27.28
C ARG A 215 8.96 5.87 25.81
N PRO A 216 9.48 4.86 25.09
CA PRO A 216 9.01 4.54 23.74
C PRO A 216 7.51 4.29 23.70
N LEU A 217 6.89 4.63 22.57
CA LEU A 217 5.45 4.42 22.34
C LEU A 217 5.12 2.93 22.38
N ASP A 218 4.15 2.53 23.20
CA ASP A 218 3.61 1.18 23.25
C ASP A 218 2.11 1.14 22.91
N SER A 219 1.53 -0.06 22.87
CA SER A 219 0.11 -0.25 22.54
C SER A 219 -0.85 0.37 23.55
N GLN A 220 -0.45 0.50 24.81
CA GLN A 220 -1.30 1.07 25.86
C GLN A 220 -1.26 2.59 25.82
N SER A 221 -0.09 3.18 25.63
CA SER A 221 0.10 4.61 25.40
C SER A 221 -0.66 5.08 24.18
N LEU A 222 -0.60 4.35 23.06
CA LEU A 222 -1.30 4.73 21.83
C LEU A 222 -2.82 4.84 22.02
N GLN A 223 -3.44 3.97 22.83
CA GLN A 223 -4.89 4.03 23.13
C GLN A 223 -5.30 5.27 23.92
N ASN A 224 -4.34 5.92 24.59
CA ASN A 224 -4.57 7.09 25.43
C ASN A 224 -4.28 8.41 24.69
N MET A 225 -3.82 8.38 23.43
CA MET A 225 -3.53 9.58 22.62
C MET A 225 -4.79 10.12 21.92
N LYS A 226 -5.60 10.87 22.65
CA LYS A 226 -6.91 11.38 22.20
C LYS A 226 -6.75 12.52 21.20
N ASN A 227 -5.80 13.43 21.40
CA ASN A 227 -5.57 14.56 20.51
C ASN A 227 -5.00 14.10 19.16
N VAL A 228 -4.07 13.14 19.16
CA VAL A 228 -3.58 12.51 17.92
C VAL A 228 -4.73 11.87 17.14
N CYS A 229 -5.61 11.11 17.82
CA CYS A 229 -6.80 10.52 17.19
C CYS A 229 -7.75 11.59 16.61
N TYR A 230 -7.93 12.69 17.33
CA TYR A 230 -8.79 13.79 16.93
C TYR A 230 -8.31 14.44 15.62
N ILE A 231 -7.00 14.67 15.47
CA ILE A 231 -6.43 15.27 14.25
C ILE A 231 -6.56 14.36 13.03
N CYS A 232 -6.44 13.05 13.22
CA CYS A 232 -6.63 12.08 12.15
C CYS A 232 -8.09 11.97 11.68
N SER A 233 -9.06 12.19 12.57
CA SER A 233 -10.48 11.87 12.32
C SER A 233 -11.12 12.64 11.14
N PRO A 234 -10.92 13.97 10.97
CA PRO A 234 -11.50 14.73 9.87
C PRO A 234 -11.10 14.20 8.48
N ILE A 235 -9.87 13.69 8.34
CA ILE A 235 -9.34 13.23 7.06
C ILE A 235 -10.09 11.99 6.56
N PHE A 236 -10.51 11.11 7.48
CA PHE A 236 -11.31 9.93 7.14
C PHE A 236 -12.79 10.22 6.87
N ARG A 237 -13.26 11.45 7.15
CA ARG A 237 -14.65 11.88 6.93
C ARG A 237 -14.84 12.69 5.64
N SER A 238 -13.74 12.97 4.93
CA SER A 238 -13.69 13.75 3.69
C SER A 238 -13.83 12.86 2.45
#